data_AF-A0A949L117-F1
#
_entry.id   AF-A0A949L117-F1
#
_cell.length_a   1.000
_cell.length_b   1.000
_cell.length_c   1.000
_cell.angle_alpha   90.00
_cell.angle_beta   90.00
_cell.angle_gamma   90.00
#
_symmetry.space_group_name_H-M   'P 1'
#
loop_
_entity.id
_entity.type
_entity.pdbx_description
1 polymer ?
#
loop_
_entity_poly.entity_id
_entity_poly.type
_entity_poly.pdbx_seq_one_letter_code
_entity_poly.pdbx_strand_id
1 'polypeptide(L)'
;MVKKKRKKKEFKINLISIIFYALALYMIFTIVNQRLDLNNIENQKQAKIEEKKDIELELLNLQDDLAKINDPEQFLQMVEKIARDEYKMVKPYETVYIDNNKAKNKLFSDGNE
;
A
#
# COMPACT_ATOMS: atom_id res chain seq x y z
N MET A 1 24.38 74.50 19.33
CA MET A 1 23.92 73.33 18.54
C MET A 1 23.09 72.41 19.44
N VAL A 2 21.78 72.32 19.23
CA VAL A 2 20.89 71.51 20.08
C VAL A 2 20.70 70.13 19.45
N LYS A 3 21.20 69.08 20.12
CA LYS A 3 21.07 67.68 19.66
C LYS A 3 19.62 67.20 19.83
N LYS A 4 18.91 67.00 18.72
CA LYS A 4 17.54 66.47 18.67
C LYS A 4 17.55 64.99 19.06
N LYS A 5 17.04 64.64 20.25
CA LYS A 5 16.89 63.24 20.68
C LYS A 5 15.91 62.52 19.75
N ARG A 6 16.36 61.43 19.12
CA ARG A 6 15.51 60.53 18.32
C ARG A 6 14.54 59.82 19.26
N LYS A 7 13.23 60.08 19.13
CA LYS A 7 12.19 59.34 19.86
C LYS A 7 12.20 57.88 19.38
N LYS A 8 12.36 56.93 20.31
CA LYS A 8 12.24 55.50 20.02
C LYS A 8 10.78 55.21 19.65
N LYS A 9 10.56 54.54 18.52
CA LYS A 9 9.23 54.13 18.06
C LYS A 9 8.79 52.95 18.92
N GLU A 10 7.91 53.20 19.87
CA GLU A 10 7.32 52.14 20.67
C GLU A 10 6.36 51.34 19.78
N PHE A 11 6.69 50.07 19.55
CA PHE A 11 5.82 49.13 18.85
C PHE A 11 4.63 48.84 19.76
N LYS A 12 3.52 49.54 19.53
CA LYS A 12 2.23 49.22 20.16
C LYS A 12 1.64 48.04 19.40
N ILE A 13 1.86 46.84 19.90
CA ILE A 13 1.30 45.63 19.31
C ILE A 13 -0.16 45.52 19.76
N ASN A 14 -1.09 45.48 18.80
CA ASN A 14 -2.50 45.30 19.11
C ASN A 14 -2.73 43.84 19.55
N LEU A 15 -3.09 43.64 20.82
CA LEU A 15 -3.34 42.33 21.42
C LEU A 15 -4.41 41.53 20.65
N ILE A 16 -5.44 42.23 20.14
CA ILE A 16 -6.49 41.65 19.26
C ILE A 16 -5.87 41.01 18.02
N SER A 17 -4.91 41.67 17.37
CA SER A 17 -4.28 41.16 16.15
C SER A 17 -3.47 39.90 16.44
N ILE A 18 -2.75 39.85 17.58
CA ILE A 18 -2.00 38.65 17.99
C ILE A 18 -2.93 37.46 18.19
N ILE A 19 -4.06 37.65 18.88
CA ILE A 19 -5.06 36.60 19.10
C ILE A 19 -5.62 36.10 17.77
N PHE A 20 -5.91 37.02 16.84
CA PHE A 20 -6.42 36.65 15.52
C PHE A 20 -5.40 35.83 14.71
N TYR A 21 -4.12 36.21 14.73
CA TYR A 21 -3.06 35.43 14.08
C TYR A 21 -2.85 34.06 14.73
N ALA A 22 -2.93 33.97 16.06
CA ALA A 22 -2.83 32.69 16.76
C ALA A 22 -3.98 31.75 16.37
N LEU A 23 -5.20 32.28 16.27
CA LEU A 23 -6.38 31.52 15.86
C LEU A 23 -6.28 31.08 14.39
N ALA A 24 -5.81 31.96 13.51
CA ALA A 24 -5.57 31.63 12.11
C ALA A 24 -4.51 30.52 11.96
N LEU A 25 -3.39 30.62 12.68
CA LEU A 25 -2.34 29.58 12.67
C LEU A 25 -2.85 28.24 13.19
N TYR A 26 -3.63 28.24 14.27
CA TYR A 26 -4.25 27.03 14.80
C TYR A 26 -5.18 26.35 13.79
N MET A 27 -6.00 27.14 13.07
CA MET A 27 -6.89 26.64 12.03
C MET A 27 -6.11 26.02 10.88
N ILE A 28 -5.05 26.69 10.40
CA ILE A 28 -4.18 26.16 9.32
C ILE A 28 -3.55 24.84 9.76
N PHE A 29 -2.98 24.79 10.97
CA PHE A 29 -2.35 23.58 11.50
C PHE A 29 -3.35 22.42 11.61
N THR A 30 -4.55 22.71 12.11
CA THR A 30 -5.63 21.72 12.25
C THR A 30 -6.06 21.17 10.90
N ILE A 31 -6.25 22.04 9.89
CA ILE A 31 -6.66 21.63 8.54
C ILE A 31 -5.57 20.76 7.89
N VAL A 32 -4.30 21.12 8.03
CA VAL A 32 -3.18 20.33 7.47
C VAL A 32 -3.13 18.93 8.09
N ASN A 33 -3.21 18.83 9.43
CA ASN A 33 -3.20 17.54 10.11
C ASN A 33 -4.41 16.68 9.71
N GLN A 34 -5.61 17.27 9.67
CA GLN A 34 -6.82 16.57 9.22
C GLN A 34 -6.69 16.05 7.79
N ARG A 35 -6.03 16.78 6.88
CA ARG A 35 -5.79 16.33 5.51
C ARG A 35 -4.84 15.15 5.44
N LEU A 36 -3.78 15.13 6.27
CA LEU A 36 -2.86 14.00 6.35
C LEU A 36 -3.55 12.76 6.90
N ASP A 37 -4.34 12.91 7.96
CA ASP A 37 -5.10 11.81 8.56
C ASP A 37 -6.12 11.23 7.59
N LEU A 38 -6.85 12.08 6.86
CA LEU A 38 -7.79 11.65 5.83
C LEU A 38 -7.11 10.84 4.72
N ASN A 39 -5.95 11.31 4.24
CA ASN A 39 -5.21 10.60 3.21
C ASN A 39 -4.70 9.23 3.71
N ASN A 40 -4.23 9.16 4.96
CA ASN A 40 -3.81 7.89 5.56
C ASN A 40 -4.98 6.91 5.70
N ILE A 41 -6.13 7.38 6.18
CA ILE A 41 -7.35 6.57 6.31
C ILE A 41 -7.83 6.09 4.94
N GLU A 42 -7.79 6.94 3.92
CA GLU A 42 -8.20 6.58 2.55
C GLU A 42 -7.28 5.52 1.95
N ASN A 43 -5.96 5.64 2.13
CA ASN A 43 -5.01 4.62 1.71
C ASN A 43 -5.22 3.28 2.44
N GLN A 44 -5.44 3.32 3.76
CA GLN A 44 -5.75 2.10 4.52
C GLN A 44 -7.08 1.47 4.08
N LYS A 45 -8.09 2.28 3.78
CA LYS A 45 -9.36 1.81 3.24
C LYS A 45 -9.16 1.14 1.88
N GLN A 46 -8.38 1.75 1.01
CA GLN A 46 -8.11 1.19 -0.32
C GLN A 46 -7.37 -0.15 -0.23
N ALA A 47 -6.34 -0.23 0.60
CA ALA A 47 -5.63 -1.48 0.85
C ALA A 47 -6.56 -2.59 1.38
N LYS A 48 -7.47 -2.26 2.31
CA LYS A 48 -8.45 -3.22 2.82
C LYS A 48 -9.50 -3.64 1.78
N ILE A 49 -9.86 -2.75 0.85
CA ILE A 49 -10.77 -3.10 -0.25
C ILE A 49 -10.09 -4.07 -1.21
N GLU A 50 -8.81 -3.86 -1.50
CA GLU A 50 -8.01 -4.76 -2.33
C GLU A 50 -7.85 -6.13 -1.66
N GLU A 51 -7.46 -6.15 -0.38
CA GLU A 51 -7.39 -7.38 0.43
C GLU A 51 -8.73 -8.12 0.44
N LYS A 52 -9.85 -7.41 0.65
CA LYS A 52 -11.19 -8.01 0.61
C LYS A 52 -11.51 -8.62 -0.75
N LYS A 53 -11.11 -7.97 -1.84
CA LYS A 53 -11.33 -8.47 -3.20
C LYS A 53 -10.52 -9.75 -3.46
N ASP A 54 -9.27 -9.79 -3.00
CA ASP A 54 -8.43 -10.98 -3.14
C ASP A 54 -9.00 -12.15 -2.32
N ILE A 55 -9.44 -11.89 -1.09
CA ILE A 55 -10.12 -12.89 -0.26
C ILE A 55 -11.44 -13.36 -0.91
N GLU A 56 -12.23 -12.47 -1.49
CA GLU A 56 -13.47 -12.85 -2.21
C GLU A 56 -13.18 -13.74 -3.42
N LEU A 57 -12.11 -13.47 -4.16
CA LEU A 57 -11.66 -14.32 -5.26
C LEU A 57 -11.20 -15.69 -4.77
N GLU A 58 -10.41 -15.74 -3.69
CA GLU A 58 -9.99 -16.99 -3.07
C GLU A 58 -11.18 -17.81 -2.59
N LEU A 59 -12.16 -17.16 -1.95
CA LEU A 59 -13.38 -17.81 -1.48
C LEU A 59 -14.23 -18.34 -2.64
N LEU A 60 -14.32 -17.60 -3.75
CA LEU A 60 -15.02 -18.06 -4.95
C LEU A 60 -14.34 -19.26 -5.61
N ASN A 61 -13.00 -19.24 -5.70
CA ASN A 61 -12.22 -20.39 -6.16
C ASN A 61 -12.42 -21.61 -5.26
N LEU A 62 -12.40 -21.41 -3.94
CA LEU A 62 -12.59 -22.48 -2.98
C LEU A 62 -14.01 -23.06 -3.05
N GLN A 63 -15.03 -22.23 -3.27
CA GLN A 63 -16.39 -22.70 -3.50
C GLN A 63 -16.52 -23.51 -4.79
N ASP A 64 -15.89 -23.08 -5.87
CA ASP A 64 -15.84 -23.82 -7.14
C ASP A 64 -15.15 -25.18 -6.95
N ASP A 65 -14.04 -25.20 -6.21
CA ASP A 65 -13.31 -26.41 -5.85
C ASP A 65 -14.15 -27.35 -4.97
N LEU A 66 -14.92 -26.83 -4.00
CA LEU A 66 -15.87 -27.62 -3.22
C LEU A 66 -17.01 -28.19 -4.06
N ALA A 67 -17.53 -27.45 -5.04
CA ALA A 67 -18.58 -27.93 -5.93
C ALA A 67 -18.11 -29.13 -6.77
N LYS A 68 -16.83 -29.10 -7.19
CA LYS A 68 -16.16 -30.16 -7.95
C LYS A 68 -15.93 -31.45 -7.15
N ILE A 69 -15.97 -31.42 -5.82
CA ILE A 69 -15.81 -32.63 -4.98
C ILE A 69 -16.87 -33.68 -5.28
N ASN A 70 -18.08 -33.26 -5.67
CA ASN A 70 -19.18 -34.19 -5.94
C ASN A 70 -19.03 -34.93 -7.29
N ASP A 71 -18.14 -34.47 -8.18
CA ASP A 71 -17.85 -35.10 -9.46
C ASP A 71 -16.43 -35.71 -9.42
N PRO A 72 -16.29 -37.05 -9.55
CA PRO A 72 -15.00 -37.72 -9.44
C PRO A 72 -13.95 -37.25 -10.46
N GLU A 73 -14.33 -36.83 -11.67
CA GLU A 73 -13.36 -36.32 -12.65
C GLU A 73 -12.86 -34.92 -12.29
N GLN A 74 -13.77 -34.05 -11.83
CA GLN A 74 -13.42 -32.69 -11.43
C GLN A 74 -12.60 -32.67 -10.12
N PHE A 75 -12.90 -33.59 -9.19
CA PHE A 75 -12.11 -33.79 -7.98
C PHE A 75 -10.66 -34.22 -8.28
N LEU A 76 -10.46 -35.16 -9.21
CA LEU A 76 -9.13 -35.58 -9.64
C LEU A 76 -8.32 -34.42 -10.24
N GLN A 77 -8.95 -33.55 -11.03
CA GLN A 77 -8.30 -32.37 -11.61
C GLN A 77 -7.90 -31.36 -10.52
N MET A 78 -8.76 -31.14 -9.52
CA MET A 78 -8.47 -30.28 -8.37
C MET A 78 -7.26 -30.80 -7.57
N VAL A 79 -7.21 -32.11 -7.29
CA VAL A 79 -6.08 -32.73 -6.58
C VAL A 79 -4.79 -32.63 -7.39
N GLU A 80 -4.83 -32.86 -8.71
CA GLU A 80 -3.66 -32.70 -9.58
C GLU A 80 -3.14 -31.25 -9.55
N LYS A 81 -4.04 -30.26 -9.61
CA LYS A 81 -3.68 -28.84 -9.54
C LYS A 81 -2.97 -28.51 -8.23
N ILE A 82 -3.51 -28.92 -7.08
CA ILE A 82 -2.89 -28.70 -5.77
C ILE A 82 -1.51 -29.39 -5.70
N ALA A 83 -1.38 -30.62 -6.19
CA ALA A 83 -0.10 -31.34 -6.19
C ALA A 83 0.97 -30.63 -7.03
N ARG A 84 0.60 -30.04 -8.17
CA ARG A 84 1.52 -29.30 -9.05
C ARG A 84 1.84 -27.90 -8.50
N ASP A 85 0.87 -27.20 -7.93
CA ASP A 85 1.02 -25.82 -7.48
C ASP A 85 1.76 -25.75 -6.13
N GLU A 86 1.34 -26.53 -5.13
CA GLU A 86 1.90 -26.50 -3.77
C GLU A 86 3.13 -27.39 -3.62
N TYR A 87 3.07 -28.62 -4.15
CA TYR A 87 4.12 -29.63 -3.94
C TYR A 87 5.11 -29.76 -5.10
N LYS A 88 4.89 -29.01 -6.20
CA LYS A 88 5.66 -29.12 -7.45
C LYS A 88 5.81 -30.57 -7.94
N MET A 89 4.82 -31.40 -7.62
CA MET A 89 4.79 -32.79 -8.05
C MET A 89 4.45 -32.87 -9.53
N VAL A 90 4.97 -33.89 -10.20
CA VAL A 90 4.73 -34.17 -11.62
C VAL A 90 4.14 -35.57 -11.76
N LYS A 91 3.55 -35.88 -12.92
CA LYS A 91 3.00 -37.22 -13.11
C LYS A 91 4.10 -38.27 -12.99
N PRO A 92 3.77 -39.50 -12.58
CA PRO A 92 4.68 -40.63 -12.74
C PRO A 92 5.21 -40.61 -14.18
N TYR A 93 6.53 -40.71 -14.35
CA TYR A 93 7.25 -40.66 -15.64
C TYR A 93 7.49 -39.26 -16.24
N GLU A 94 7.12 -38.17 -15.58
CA GLU A 94 7.58 -36.81 -15.91
C GLU A 94 8.77 -36.43 -15.02
N THR A 95 9.70 -35.60 -15.51
CA THR A 95 10.81 -35.05 -14.70
C THR A 95 10.86 -33.54 -14.86
N VAL A 96 11.02 -32.83 -13.75
CA VAL A 96 11.15 -31.37 -13.75
C VAL A 96 12.48 -30.98 -14.40
N TYR A 97 12.42 -30.29 -15.54
CA TYR A 97 13.60 -29.73 -16.20
C TYR A 97 13.78 -28.26 -15.79
N ILE A 98 14.88 -27.95 -15.10
CA ILE A 98 15.25 -26.58 -14.72
C ILE A 98 16.38 -26.11 -15.65
N ASP A 99 16.07 -25.16 -16.54
CA ASP A 99 17.07 -24.53 -17.42
C ASP A 99 17.92 -23.51 -16.63
N ASN A 100 19.09 -23.97 -16.19
CA ASN A 100 20.05 -23.16 -15.43
C ASN A 100 20.74 -22.06 -16.25
N ASN A 101 20.61 -22.07 -17.58
CA ASN A 101 21.31 -21.12 -18.45
C ASN A 101 20.56 -19.77 -18.55
N LYS A 102 19.24 -19.78 -18.36
CA LYS A 102 18.43 -18.55 -18.27
C LYS A 102 18.60 -17.81 -16.94
N ALA A 103 18.94 -18.50 -15.86
CA ALA A 103 19.13 -17.89 -14.54
C ALA A 103 20.39 -17.02 -14.46
N LYS A 104 21.45 -17.36 -15.21
CA LYS A 104 22.70 -16.58 -15.23
C LYS A 104 22.53 -15.21 -15.90
N ASN A 105 21.69 -15.10 -16.93
CA ASN A 105 21.54 -13.83 -17.67
C ASN A 105 20.68 -12.77 -16.96
N LYS A 106 19.89 -13.15 -15.95
CA LYS A 106 19.10 -12.17 -15.16
C LYS A 106 19.87 -11.51 -14.03
N LEU A 107 20.98 -12.11 -13.56
CA LEU A 107 21.81 -11.55 -12.49
C LEU A 107 22.82 -10.49 -12.96
N PHE A 108 23.10 -10.42 -14.27
CA PHE A 108 24.07 -9.47 -14.85
C PHE A 108 23.43 -8.45 -15.81
N SER A 109 22.09 -8.42 -15.93
CA SER A 109 21.35 -7.53 -16.84
C SER A 109 20.81 -6.25 -16.19
N ASP A 110 20.77 -6.15 -14.86
CA ASP A 110 20.25 -4.97 -14.13
C ASP A 110 21.37 -4.02 -13.65
N GLY A 111 22.56 -4.13 -14.23
CA GLY A 111 23.77 -3.56 -13.65
C GLY A 111 24.72 -2.83 -14.57
N ASN A 112 24.38 -2.49 -15.82
CA ASN A 112 25.11 -1.52 -16.64
C ASN A 112 24.29 -1.02 -17.84
N GLU A 113 24.22 0.32 -17.93
CA GLU A 113 23.73 1.21 -19.00
C GLU A 113 22.22 1.42 -19.16
#